data_AF-A0AAD6BEJ9-F1
#
_entry.id   AF-A0AAD6BEJ9-F1
#
_cell.length_a   1.000
_cell.length_b   1.000
_cell.length_c   1.000
_cell.angle_alpha   90.00
_cell.angle_beta   90.00
_cell.angle_gamma   90.00
#
_symmetry.space_group_name_H-M   'P 1'
#
loop_
_entity.id
_entity.type
_entity.pdbx_description
1 polymer ?
#
loop_
_entity_poly.entity_id
_entity_poly.type
_entity_poly.pdbx_seq_one_letter_code
_entity_poly.pdbx_strand_id
1 'polypeptide(L)'
;MELSLPGLVMLQMLCLATGYPNGAPTGACEDMTPRHTGVVPQPSPAPYTLLVNTGTFQPGKAITVTISGPEYRGVLLEARTDGSTNALGSWQHPAPDTKFLQCTGNPQGAITHANTNLKGESTAYSWMPPDSTSPVYFM
;
A
#
# COMPACT_ATOMS: atom_id res chain seq x y z
N MET A 1 43.55 -34.95 29.67
CA MET A 1 43.30 -34.89 28.21
C MET A 1 42.21 -35.92 28.00
N GLU A 2 40.96 -35.50 27.86
CA GLU A 2 40.42 -35.15 26.55
C GLU A 2 39.54 -33.90 26.58
N LEU A 3 39.77 -33.05 25.58
CA LEU A 3 39.20 -31.75 25.33
C LEU A 3 38.08 -31.93 24.28
N SER A 4 36.86 -31.45 24.50
CA SER A 4 36.03 -31.01 23.35
C SER A 4 34.85 -30.13 23.74
N LEU A 5 34.84 -28.97 23.09
CA LEU A 5 34.00 -27.78 23.17
C LEU A 5 32.47 -28.01 23.07
N PRO A 6 31.67 -27.09 23.64
CA PRO A 6 30.21 -27.14 23.62
C PRO A 6 29.68 -26.77 22.23
N GLY A 7 28.96 -27.70 21.58
CA GLY A 7 28.30 -27.44 20.31
C GLY A 7 26.92 -26.82 20.52
N LEU A 8 26.86 -25.52 20.83
CA LEU A 8 25.62 -24.74 20.76
C LEU A 8 25.19 -24.64 19.29
N VAL A 9 24.39 -25.60 18.82
CA VAL A 9 23.78 -25.56 17.48
C VAL A 9 22.65 -24.53 17.53
N MET A 10 23.00 -23.25 17.37
CA MET A 10 22.06 -22.19 17.02
C MET A 10 21.59 -22.46 15.59
N LEU A 11 20.45 -23.13 15.45
CA LEU A 11 19.73 -23.29 14.20
C LEU A 11 19.24 -21.90 13.75
N GLN A 12 20.06 -21.18 12.99
CA GLN A 12 19.67 -19.96 12.31
C GLN A 12 18.62 -20.32 11.26
N MET A 13 17.35 -20.16 11.63
CA MET A 13 16.22 -20.13 10.71
C MET A 13 16.39 -18.90 9.82
N LEU A 14 17.16 -19.05 8.74
CA LEU A 14 17.13 -18.11 7.61
C LEU A 14 15.78 -18.29 6.91
N CYS A 15 14.75 -17.61 7.42
CA CYS A 15 13.51 -17.43 6.69
C CYS A 15 13.81 -16.57 5.46
N LEU A 16 14.07 -17.23 4.33
CA LEU A 16 13.97 -16.61 3.01
C LEU A 16 12.49 -16.31 2.78
N ALA A 17 12.02 -15.16 3.27
CA ALA A 17 10.70 -14.66 2.95
C ALA A 17 10.71 -14.20 1.49
N THR A 18 10.18 -15.04 0.60
CA THR A 18 9.85 -14.60 -0.75
C THR A 18 8.63 -13.67 -0.64
N GLY A 19 8.76 -12.44 -1.16
CA GLY A 19 7.63 -11.52 -1.22
C GLY A 19 6.53 -12.15 -2.07
N TYR A 20 5.38 -12.47 -1.48
CA TYR A 20 4.26 -13.01 -2.24
C TYR A 20 3.84 -11.99 -3.31
N PRO A 21 3.51 -12.41 -4.54
CA PRO A 21 3.03 -11.50 -5.60
C PRO A 21 1.64 -10.90 -5.28
N ASN A 22 1.10 -11.18 -4.09
CA ASN A 22 -0.31 -11.02 -3.72
C ASN A 22 -0.57 -9.77 -2.86
N GLY A 23 0.08 -8.66 -3.16
CA GLY A 23 -0.21 -7.40 -2.49
C GLY A 23 0.45 -7.24 -1.12
N ALA A 24 0.31 -6.04 -0.57
CA ALA A 24 0.81 -5.70 0.75
C ALA A 24 0.04 -6.45 1.86
N PRO A 25 0.70 -6.80 2.98
CA PRO A 25 0.02 -7.32 4.17
C PRO A 25 -0.78 -6.20 4.87
N THR A 26 -1.81 -6.56 5.65
CA THR A 26 -2.62 -5.59 6.41
C THR A 26 -1.79 -4.66 7.30
N GLY A 27 -0.69 -5.14 7.89
CA GLY A 27 0.19 -4.30 8.71
C GLY A 27 0.88 -3.15 7.94
N ALA A 28 0.95 -3.23 6.60
CA ALA A 28 1.50 -2.14 5.79
C ALA A 28 0.62 -0.88 5.81
N CYS A 29 -0.66 -0.99 6.19
CA CYS A 29 -1.51 0.19 6.38
C CYS A 29 -1.06 1.06 7.57
N GLU A 30 -0.15 0.62 8.44
CA GLU A 30 0.32 1.48 9.53
C GLU A 30 1.37 2.48 9.03
N ASP A 31 2.37 1.98 8.30
CA ASP A 31 3.59 2.72 7.96
C ASP A 31 3.80 2.94 6.46
N MET A 32 2.95 2.37 5.60
CA MET A 32 3.06 2.38 4.13
C MET A 32 4.42 1.88 3.62
N THR A 33 5.19 1.16 4.45
CA THR A 33 6.57 0.82 4.15
C THR A 33 6.65 -0.52 3.41
N PRO A 34 7.18 -0.57 2.18
CA PRO A 34 7.38 -1.82 1.48
C PRO A 34 8.47 -2.64 2.18
N ARG A 35 8.11 -3.81 2.70
CA ARG A 35 9.03 -4.71 3.43
C ARG A 35 9.60 -5.78 2.49
N HIS A 36 10.29 -5.34 1.43
CA HIS A 36 10.99 -6.22 0.50
C HIS A 36 12.47 -6.34 0.87
N THR A 37 12.94 -7.56 1.12
CA THR A 37 14.33 -7.85 1.49
C THR A 37 15.30 -7.32 0.44
N GLY A 38 16.33 -6.60 0.87
CA GLY A 38 17.39 -6.09 -0.02
C GLY A 38 16.98 -4.86 -0.85
N VAL A 39 15.78 -4.33 -0.64
CA VAL A 39 15.32 -3.10 -1.30
C VAL A 39 15.40 -1.94 -0.31
N VAL A 40 16.04 -0.85 -0.73
CA VAL A 40 16.10 0.41 0.03
C VAL A 40 15.14 1.43 -0.58
N PRO A 41 14.57 2.35 0.22
CA PRO A 41 13.80 3.46 -0.32
C PRO A 41 14.61 4.26 -1.33
N GLN A 42 13.95 4.66 -2.42
CA GLN A 42 14.60 5.49 -3.43
C GLN A 42 14.95 6.87 -2.84
N PRO A 43 16.15 7.42 -3.12
CA PRO A 43 16.56 8.72 -2.61
C PRO A 43 16.06 9.89 -3.48
N SER A 44 15.66 9.62 -4.72
CA SER A 44 15.13 10.62 -5.65
C SER A 44 13.63 10.88 -5.41
N PRO A 45 13.10 12.02 -5.85
CA PRO A 45 11.66 12.26 -5.87
C PRO A 45 10.90 11.11 -6.56
N ALA A 46 9.69 10.84 -6.08
CA ALA A 46 8.84 9.83 -6.70
C ALA A 46 8.50 10.22 -8.15
N PRO A 47 8.56 9.27 -9.10
CA PRO A 47 8.21 9.54 -10.49
C PRO A 47 6.69 9.49 -10.74
N TYR A 48 5.89 9.40 -9.67
CA TYR A 48 4.44 9.27 -9.72
C TYR A 48 3.76 10.49 -9.09
N THR A 49 2.64 10.89 -9.65
CA THR A 49 1.77 11.96 -9.12
C THR A 49 0.36 11.42 -8.92
N LEU A 50 -0.28 11.81 -7.82
CA LEU A 50 -1.69 11.57 -7.58
C LEU A 50 -2.51 12.78 -8.06
N LEU A 51 -3.38 12.54 -9.03
CA LEU A 51 -4.28 13.54 -9.58
C LEU A 51 -5.71 13.25 -9.11
N VAL A 52 -6.41 14.27 -8.65
CA VAL A 52 -7.81 14.16 -8.24
C VAL A 52 -8.69 14.97 -9.17
N ASN A 53 -9.90 14.46 -9.47
CA ASN A 53 -10.84 15.20 -10.32
C ASN A 53 -11.46 16.43 -9.61
N THR A 54 -11.39 16.49 -8.28
CA THR A 54 -11.89 17.61 -7.46
C THR A 54 -11.08 17.73 -6.17
N GLY A 55 -10.84 18.96 -5.71
CA GLY A 55 -10.17 19.25 -4.43
C GLY A 55 -11.11 19.28 -3.22
N THR A 56 -12.41 19.12 -3.43
CA THR A 56 -13.43 19.07 -2.37
C THR A 56 -14.31 17.84 -2.55
N PHE A 57 -14.69 17.20 -1.46
CA PHE A 57 -15.62 16.06 -1.47
C PHE A 57 -16.94 16.39 -0.77
N GLN A 58 -17.98 15.64 -1.12
CA GLN A 58 -19.29 15.65 -0.46
C GLN A 58 -19.63 14.20 -0.11
N PRO A 59 -20.29 13.92 1.03
CA PRO A 59 -20.76 12.58 1.34
C PRO A 59 -21.55 11.98 0.18
N GLY A 60 -21.26 10.72 -0.17
CA GLY A 60 -21.95 9.98 -1.22
C GLY A 60 -21.51 10.28 -2.66
N LYS A 61 -20.56 11.20 -2.89
CA LYS A 61 -19.98 11.44 -4.23
C LYS A 61 -18.54 10.95 -4.29
N ALA A 62 -18.30 9.97 -5.14
CA ALA A 62 -16.97 9.43 -5.35
C ALA A 62 -16.00 10.46 -5.96
N ILE A 63 -14.74 10.38 -5.55
CA ILE A 63 -13.60 11.06 -6.17
C ILE A 63 -12.83 10.04 -7.01
N THR A 64 -12.41 10.48 -8.19
CA THR A 64 -11.46 9.73 -9.00
C THR A 64 -10.05 10.18 -8.65
N VAL A 65 -9.24 9.24 -8.20
CA VAL A 65 -7.80 9.40 -7.91
C VAL A 65 -7.01 8.67 -8.99
N THR A 66 -6.19 9.39 -9.73
CA THR A 66 -5.37 8.84 -10.81
C THR A 66 -3.91 8.84 -10.41
N ILE A 67 -3.27 7.68 -10.47
CA ILE A 67 -1.81 7.56 -10.41
C ILE A 67 -1.28 7.79 -11.82
N SER A 68 -0.50 8.85 -12.00
CA SER A 68 0.17 9.19 -13.26
C SER A 68 1.69 9.09 -13.12
N GLY A 69 2.36 8.43 -14.06
CA GLY A 69 3.81 8.22 -14.06
C GLY A 69 4.21 7.07 -14.99
N PRO A 70 5.45 6.55 -14.92
CA PRO A 70 5.85 5.34 -15.64
C PRO A 70 5.02 4.10 -15.25
N GLU A 71 5.15 3.00 -15.98
CA GLU A 71 4.51 1.73 -15.56
C GLU A 71 5.02 1.23 -14.20
N TYR A 72 4.18 0.53 -13.44
CA TYR A 72 4.52 0.04 -12.09
C TYR A 72 3.92 -1.33 -11.80
N ARG A 73 4.55 -2.07 -10.88
CA ARG A 73 4.10 -3.43 -10.48
C ARG A 73 3.37 -3.43 -9.14
N GLY A 74 3.91 -2.71 -8.17
CA GLY A 74 3.37 -2.60 -6.81
C GLY A 74 2.69 -1.26 -6.57
N VAL A 75 1.61 -1.28 -5.80
CA VAL A 75 0.94 -0.10 -5.28
C VAL A 75 0.40 -0.43 -3.90
N LEU A 76 0.41 0.56 -3.03
CA LEU A 76 -0.39 0.65 -1.82
C LEU A 76 -0.96 2.07 -1.81
N LEU A 77 -2.27 2.21 -2.05
CA LEU A 77 -2.95 3.49 -2.18
C LEU A 77 -3.99 3.61 -1.06
N GLU A 78 -3.86 4.64 -0.23
CA GLU A 78 -4.70 4.86 0.95
C GLU A 78 -5.14 6.34 1.03
N ALA A 79 -6.23 6.60 1.74
CA ALA A 79 -6.68 7.94 2.07
C ALA A 79 -6.68 8.11 3.60
N ARG A 80 -6.07 9.19 4.11
CA ARG A 80 -5.92 9.46 5.54
C ARG A 80 -6.19 10.91 5.90
N THR A 81 -6.42 11.19 7.17
CA THR A 81 -6.34 12.54 7.74
C THR A 81 -4.93 12.79 8.26
N ASP A 82 -4.55 14.06 8.38
CA ASP A 82 -3.27 14.44 8.96
C ASP A 82 -3.06 13.83 10.36
N GLY A 83 -1.86 13.34 10.62
CA GLY A 83 -1.48 12.70 11.89
C GLY A 83 -2.12 11.34 12.20
N SER A 84 -2.91 10.76 11.30
CA SER A 84 -3.57 9.45 11.49
C SER A 84 -3.03 8.39 10.55
N THR A 85 -2.92 7.15 11.02
CA THR A 85 -2.60 5.96 10.20
C THR A 85 -3.85 5.15 9.84
N ASN A 86 -5.04 5.64 10.18
CA ASN A 86 -6.28 4.94 9.88
C ASN A 86 -6.75 5.24 8.46
N ALA A 87 -7.03 4.18 7.70
CA ALA A 87 -7.63 4.28 6.37
C ALA A 87 -9.05 4.85 6.43
N LEU A 88 -9.28 5.92 5.66
CA LEU A 88 -10.53 6.65 5.60
C LEU A 88 -11.28 6.45 4.29
N GLY A 89 -12.60 6.50 4.39
CA GLY A 89 -13.49 6.28 3.25
C GLY A 89 -13.42 4.84 2.75
N SER A 90 -13.83 4.63 1.51
CA SER A 90 -13.86 3.29 0.92
C SER A 90 -13.50 3.34 -0.55
N TRP A 91 -12.47 2.60 -0.93
CA TRP A 91 -12.15 2.39 -2.34
C TRP A 91 -13.22 1.55 -3.01
N GLN A 92 -13.43 1.78 -4.30
CA GLN A 92 -14.44 1.11 -5.10
C GLN A 92 -13.82 0.56 -6.37
N HIS A 93 -14.34 -0.58 -6.84
CA HIS A 93 -14.01 -1.21 -8.13
C HIS A 93 -12.50 -1.16 -8.43
N PRO A 94 -11.67 -1.98 -7.76
CA PRO A 94 -10.23 -1.99 -7.98
C PRO A 94 -9.91 -2.09 -9.47
N ALA A 95 -8.97 -1.27 -9.94
CA ALA A 95 -8.49 -1.34 -11.30
C ALA A 95 -7.90 -2.75 -11.61
N PRO A 96 -7.75 -3.14 -12.89
CA PRO A 96 -7.12 -4.41 -13.25
C PRO A 96 -5.80 -4.63 -12.51
N ASP A 97 -5.53 -5.88 -12.13
CA ASP A 97 -4.32 -6.28 -11.40
C ASP A 97 -4.14 -5.61 -10.02
N THR A 98 -5.21 -5.04 -9.47
CA THR A 98 -5.29 -4.54 -8.09
C THR A 98 -6.46 -5.16 -7.34
N LYS A 99 -6.44 -5.03 -6.01
CA LYS A 99 -7.46 -5.53 -5.10
C LYS A 99 -7.55 -4.63 -3.87
N PHE A 100 -8.61 -4.80 -3.09
CA PHE A 100 -8.71 -4.18 -1.78
C PHE A 100 -7.68 -4.76 -0.80
N LEU A 101 -7.21 -3.90 0.09
CA LEU A 101 -6.51 -4.26 1.30
C LEU A 101 -7.36 -3.80 2.49
N GLN A 102 -7.62 -4.73 3.41
CA GLN A 102 -8.29 -4.43 4.66
C GLN A 102 -7.31 -3.76 5.62
N CYS A 103 -7.65 -2.54 6.06
CA CYS A 103 -6.86 -1.73 6.98
C CYS A 103 -7.70 -1.40 8.22
N THR A 104 -7.24 -1.76 9.42
CA THR A 104 -7.87 -1.38 10.71
C THR A 104 -9.39 -1.62 10.75
N GLY A 105 -9.84 -2.78 10.25
CA GLY A 105 -11.27 -3.14 10.21
C GLY A 105 -12.07 -2.52 9.06
N ASN A 106 -11.46 -1.68 8.22
CA ASN A 106 -12.05 -1.19 6.98
C ASN A 106 -11.69 -2.16 5.83
N PRO A 107 -12.63 -2.98 5.31
CA PRO A 107 -12.35 -3.98 4.28
C PRO A 107 -11.97 -3.38 2.92
N GLN A 108 -12.24 -2.09 2.71
CA GLN A 108 -11.96 -1.34 1.49
C GLN A 108 -11.09 -0.11 1.79
N GLY A 109 -10.23 -0.21 2.83
CA GLY A 109 -9.44 0.91 3.33
C GLY A 109 -8.30 1.33 2.40
N ALA A 110 -7.71 0.37 1.69
CA ALA A 110 -6.66 0.66 0.71
C ALA A 110 -6.80 -0.19 -0.56
N ILE A 111 -6.07 0.21 -1.60
CA ILE A 111 -5.83 -0.60 -2.80
C ILE A 111 -4.40 -1.12 -2.75
N THR A 112 -4.21 -2.40 -3.07
CA THR A 112 -2.90 -3.00 -3.31
C THR A 112 -2.87 -3.75 -4.65
N HIS A 113 -1.69 -3.99 -5.20
CA HIS A 113 -1.52 -4.92 -6.32
C HIS A 113 -2.04 -6.33 -5.99
N ALA A 114 -2.63 -7.02 -6.97
CA ALA A 114 -3.11 -8.40 -6.85
C ALA A 114 -2.14 -9.42 -7.47
N ASN A 115 -1.26 -8.95 -8.35
CA ASN A 115 -0.21 -9.72 -9.02
C ASN A 115 0.92 -8.77 -9.44
N THR A 116 1.96 -9.31 -10.07
CA THR A 116 3.13 -8.56 -10.54
C THR A 116 2.98 -7.95 -11.92
N ASN A 117 1.81 -7.99 -12.56
CA ASN A 117 1.59 -7.41 -13.89
C ASN A 117 1.80 -5.89 -13.85
N LEU A 118 2.25 -5.36 -14.99
CA LEU A 118 2.44 -3.93 -15.17
C LEU A 118 1.08 -3.23 -15.18
N LYS A 119 1.00 -2.16 -14.40
CA LYS A 119 -0.10 -1.20 -14.43
C LYS A 119 0.34 -0.03 -15.31
N GLY A 120 -0.60 0.49 -16.08
CA GLY A 120 -0.32 1.52 -17.07
C GLY A 120 0.08 2.85 -16.45
N GLU A 121 0.59 3.73 -17.30
CA GLU A 121 1.12 5.05 -16.94
C GLU A 121 0.07 6.02 -16.36
N SER A 122 -1.20 5.69 -16.49
CA SER A 122 -2.33 6.43 -15.93
C SER A 122 -3.42 5.47 -15.47
N THR A 123 -3.43 5.14 -14.18
CA THR A 123 -4.42 4.23 -13.59
C THR A 123 -5.38 5.01 -12.68
N ALA A 124 -6.68 4.89 -12.94
CA ALA A 124 -7.73 5.59 -12.18
C ALA A 124 -8.37 4.66 -11.14
N TYR A 125 -8.60 5.20 -9.95
CA TYR A 125 -9.23 4.55 -8.82
C TYR A 125 -10.41 5.40 -8.32
N SER A 126 -11.50 4.75 -7.94
CA SER A 126 -12.67 5.43 -7.36
C SER A 126 -12.63 5.33 -5.83
N TRP A 127 -12.78 6.45 -5.15
CA TRP A 127 -12.81 6.53 -3.69
C TRP A 127 -14.07 7.23 -3.21
N MET A 128 -14.80 6.58 -2.30
CA MET A 128 -15.99 7.13 -1.65
C MET A 128 -15.59 7.82 -0.34
N PRO A 129 -15.87 9.13 -0.18
CA PRO A 129 -15.54 9.84 1.04
C PRO A 129 -16.35 9.35 2.25
N PRO A 130 -15.78 9.40 3.46
CA PRO A 130 -16.54 9.22 4.69
C PRO A 130 -17.44 10.43 4.95
N ASP A 131 -18.37 10.30 5.89
CA ASP A 131 -19.13 11.43 6.42
C ASP A 131 -18.26 12.23 7.40
N SER A 132 -17.41 13.11 6.86
CA SER A 132 -16.48 13.93 7.62
C SER A 132 -16.21 15.25 6.92
N THR A 133 -15.87 16.29 7.70
CA THR A 133 -15.43 17.59 7.19
C THR A 133 -13.91 17.78 7.28
N SER A 134 -13.19 16.78 7.81
CA SER A 134 -11.74 16.87 7.96
C SER A 134 -11.04 16.75 6.61
N PRO A 135 -9.92 17.47 6.39
CA PRO A 135 -9.10 17.28 5.21
C PRO A 135 -8.64 15.83 5.05
N VAL A 136 -8.62 15.36 3.81
CA VAL A 136 -8.16 14.01 3.45
C VAL A 136 -7.00 14.13 2.48
N TYR A 137 -6.01 13.27 2.67
CA TYR A 137 -4.81 13.15 1.86
C TYR A 137 -4.74 11.75 1.27
N PHE A 138 -4.49 11.66 -0.03
CA PHE A 138 -4.20 10.41 -0.71
C PHE A 138 -2.69 10.17 -0.69
N MET A 139 -2.30 8.92 -0.46
CA MET A 139 -0.90 8.49 -0.35
C MET A 139 -0.69 7.12 -0.96
#